data_AF-A0A0C9YE24-F1
#
_entry.id   AF-A0A0C9YE24-F1
#
_cell.length_a   1.000
_cell.length_b   1.000
_cell.length_c   1.000
_cell.angle_alpha   90.00
_cell.angle_beta   90.00
_cell.angle_gamma   90.00
#
_symmetry.space_group_name_H-M   'P 1'
#
loop_
_entity.id
_entity.type
_entity.pdbx_description
1 polymer ?
#
loop_
_entity_poly.entity_id
_entity_poly.type
_entity_poly.pdbx_seq_one_letter_code
_entity_poly.pdbx_strand_id
1 'polypeptide(L)'
;MKISKKIEQSQKEGKIWWSFEYFPPRTAQGLQNLLDRIERMRNLGPEFIDITWNAGGRTSELTSEMVRLCQGVIGIETCMHLTCTNMPKEKVDIALREAKKHGCRNILALRGDPPQGKEEWEAVEGGFVHGIDLVRHIHKEYDDYFDIAVAGFPQNLLLPAEERDLEIKYLKEKIDAGVNFIFTQMFYDVDIFIDWVKAVRAAGITIPIVPGIAPIQTWNGFLKATSLAKTKIPQSFMDALEPHKNDDEKVRAIGTKLVADMCRKILDADLGIQGLHFYTMNLEKGTKMLLQELNLVPRVETLKPLPWRQSLTPNRRQENIRPIFWANRAQSYLSRTENWDEFPNGRFGDSRSPAYGELDGYGVSLKQREEEALKLWGEPKTFDDIAQLFSKFCLKKLSALPWSDQPVSGETSAIATELSQINRLGFLTINSQPAVNGAPSDDPKFGWGPSDGYVYQKAYLEFFVNPELLEILISELEMDTKMTYYVINKQGDLRTNSHSEGPNAVTWGVFPGKEIIQPTIVEAISFMAWKDEAYELGVKWANIYETTSPSRKLIMDLMDNSYLVNVVHNDFKDTKAIFEPFFKAGEKYASSRAKANGSAQTNGNLN
;
A
#
# COMPACT_ATOMS: atom_id res chain seq x y z
N MET A 1 2.55 7.06 -13.56
CA MET A 1 3.41 6.71 -14.71
C MET A 1 2.53 6.18 -15.82
N LYS A 2 2.86 6.51 -17.07
CA LYS A 2 2.16 5.98 -18.25
C LYS A 2 2.37 4.46 -18.36
N ILE A 3 1.30 3.68 -18.48
CA ILE A 3 1.34 2.21 -18.57
C ILE A 3 2.16 1.76 -19.79
N SER A 4 2.05 2.44 -20.93
CA SER A 4 2.87 2.16 -22.12
C SER A 4 4.37 2.17 -21.81
N LYS A 5 4.82 3.08 -20.92
CA LYS A 5 6.22 3.13 -20.47
C LYS A 5 6.60 1.98 -19.56
N LYS A 6 5.70 1.52 -18.70
CA LYS A 6 5.89 0.30 -17.91
C LYS A 6 5.99 -0.94 -18.80
N ILE A 7 5.14 -1.03 -19.83
CA ILE A 7 5.17 -2.12 -20.81
C ILE A 7 6.49 -2.12 -21.58
N GLU A 8 6.89 -0.95 -22.12
CA GLU A 8 8.18 -0.79 -22.82
C GLU A 8 9.37 -1.19 -21.92
N GLN A 9 9.34 -0.81 -20.64
CA GLN A 9 10.40 -1.15 -19.69
C GLN A 9 10.46 -2.66 -19.43
N SER A 10 9.32 -3.29 -19.10
CA SER A 10 9.26 -4.73 -18.90
C SER A 10 9.73 -5.50 -20.14
N GLN A 11 9.41 -5.00 -21.34
CA GLN A 11 9.87 -5.59 -22.58
C GLN A 11 11.40 -5.53 -22.75
N LYS A 12 12.01 -4.39 -22.43
CA LYS A 12 13.49 -4.24 -22.45
C LYS A 12 14.17 -5.17 -21.46
N GLU A 13 13.53 -5.41 -20.32
CA GLU A 13 14.03 -6.29 -19.26
C GLU A 13 13.73 -7.78 -19.52
N GLY A 14 12.96 -8.12 -20.57
CA GLY A 14 12.50 -9.49 -20.81
C GLY A 14 11.59 -10.03 -19.70
N LYS A 15 10.87 -9.14 -19.01
CA LYS A 15 10.12 -9.42 -17.77
C LYS A 15 8.66 -9.75 -18.07
N ILE A 16 8.18 -10.87 -17.54
CA ILE A 16 6.74 -11.15 -17.44
C ILE A 16 6.15 -10.28 -16.33
N TRP A 17 5.04 -9.60 -16.63
CA TRP A 17 4.34 -8.72 -15.72
C TRP A 17 2.84 -8.99 -15.70
N TRP A 18 2.16 -8.47 -14.69
CA TRP A 18 0.71 -8.63 -14.56
C TRP A 18 0.04 -7.39 -13.97
N SER A 19 -1.28 -7.34 -14.14
CA SER A 19 -2.15 -6.31 -13.58
C SER A 19 -3.47 -6.90 -13.10
N PHE A 20 -4.22 -6.14 -12.31
CA PHE A 20 -5.48 -6.59 -11.72
C PHE A 20 -6.62 -5.61 -11.99
N GLU A 21 -7.80 -6.11 -12.35
CA GLU A 21 -9.02 -5.32 -12.42
C GLU A 21 -9.88 -5.49 -11.16
N TYR A 22 -10.44 -4.38 -10.68
CA TYR A 22 -11.42 -4.31 -9.60
C TYR A 22 -12.63 -3.48 -10.02
N PHE A 23 -13.77 -3.72 -9.37
CA PHE A 23 -14.97 -2.91 -9.58
C PHE A 23 -15.46 -2.25 -8.30
N PRO A 24 -16.02 -1.02 -8.36
CA PRO A 24 -16.56 -0.35 -7.20
C PRO A 24 -17.66 -1.16 -6.50
N PRO A 25 -17.56 -1.42 -5.19
CA PRO A 25 -18.57 -2.15 -4.43
C PRO A 25 -19.81 -1.29 -4.16
N ARG A 26 -20.94 -1.94 -3.87
CA ARG A 26 -22.22 -1.24 -3.66
C ARG A 26 -22.41 -0.66 -2.25
N THR A 27 -21.56 -1.03 -1.29
CA THR A 27 -21.69 -0.67 0.12
C THR A 27 -20.39 -0.10 0.68
N ALA A 28 -20.48 0.77 1.68
CA ALA A 28 -19.31 1.35 2.36
C ALA A 28 -18.43 0.26 3.02
N GLN A 29 -19.04 -0.76 3.64
CA GLN A 29 -18.29 -1.90 4.17
C GLN A 29 -17.58 -2.68 3.04
N GLY A 30 -18.23 -2.83 1.88
CA GLY A 30 -17.63 -3.43 0.71
C GLY A 30 -16.42 -2.64 0.20
N LEU A 31 -16.48 -1.30 0.25
CA LEU A 31 -15.37 -0.42 -0.13
C LEU A 31 -14.16 -0.63 0.78
N GLN A 32 -14.36 -0.59 2.11
CA GLN A 32 -13.28 -0.84 3.05
C GLN A 32 -12.63 -2.21 2.83
N ASN A 33 -13.47 -3.26 2.72
CA ASN A 33 -12.98 -4.62 2.47
C ASN A 33 -12.20 -4.74 1.15
N LEU A 34 -12.58 -3.97 0.14
CA LEU A 34 -11.88 -3.94 -1.15
C LEU A 34 -10.56 -3.19 -1.07
N LEU A 35 -10.50 -2.04 -0.41
CA LEU A 35 -9.27 -1.28 -0.20
C LEU A 35 -8.23 -2.12 0.57
N ASP A 36 -8.65 -2.78 1.65
CA ASP A 36 -7.79 -3.71 2.40
C ASP A 36 -7.29 -4.86 1.50
N ARG A 37 -8.14 -5.33 0.57
CA ARG A 37 -7.77 -6.38 -0.38
C ARG A 37 -6.78 -5.87 -1.43
N ILE A 38 -6.97 -4.68 -1.98
CA ILE A 38 -6.03 -4.05 -2.91
C ILE A 38 -4.67 -3.88 -2.21
N GLU A 39 -4.65 -3.46 -0.94
CA GLU A 39 -3.42 -3.37 -0.15
C GLU A 39 -2.69 -4.72 -0.02
N ARG A 40 -3.42 -5.81 0.26
CA ARG A 40 -2.82 -7.16 0.29
C ARG A 40 -2.38 -7.63 -1.09
N MET A 41 -3.19 -7.42 -2.12
CA MET A 41 -2.92 -7.86 -3.49
C MET A 41 -1.81 -7.05 -4.15
N ARG A 42 -1.53 -5.82 -3.71
CA ARG A 42 -0.31 -5.08 -4.08
C ARG A 42 0.94 -5.89 -3.75
N ASN A 43 0.94 -6.69 -2.67
CA ASN A 43 2.05 -7.57 -2.32
C ASN A 43 2.18 -8.78 -3.25
N LEU A 44 1.26 -8.97 -4.19
CA LEU A 44 1.38 -9.93 -5.30
C LEU A 44 2.06 -9.29 -6.52
N GLY A 45 2.60 -8.07 -6.42
CA GLY A 45 3.46 -7.42 -7.44
C GLY A 45 2.86 -7.03 -8.79
N PRO A 46 1.56 -6.65 -8.91
CA PRO A 46 1.06 -6.11 -10.16
C PRO A 46 1.78 -4.81 -10.55
N GLU A 47 2.01 -4.59 -11.84
CA GLU A 47 2.60 -3.35 -12.37
C GLU A 47 1.65 -2.15 -12.26
N PHE A 48 0.34 -2.42 -12.35
CA PHE A 48 -0.76 -1.48 -12.22
C PHE A 48 -2.06 -2.22 -11.91
N ILE A 49 -3.10 -1.47 -11.55
CA ILE A 49 -4.47 -1.97 -11.38
C ILE A 49 -5.45 -1.15 -12.22
N ASP A 50 -6.61 -1.72 -12.48
CA ASP A 50 -7.70 -1.08 -13.21
C ASP A 50 -8.94 -1.02 -12.31
N ILE A 51 -9.61 0.13 -12.32
CA ILE A 51 -10.88 0.31 -11.61
C ILE A 51 -11.99 0.54 -12.63
N THR A 52 -12.98 -0.35 -12.64
CA THR A 52 -14.08 -0.25 -13.59
C THR A 52 -14.98 0.94 -13.31
N TRP A 53 -15.66 1.38 -14.37
CA TRP A 53 -16.59 2.49 -14.35
C TRP A 53 -17.96 1.98 -14.78
N ASN A 54 -18.97 2.30 -13.98
CA ASN A 54 -20.36 2.05 -14.35
C ASN A 54 -21.05 3.39 -14.63
N ALA A 55 -21.59 3.54 -15.84
CA ALA A 55 -22.26 4.75 -16.29
C ALA A 55 -23.60 4.92 -15.56
N GLY A 56 -23.66 5.86 -14.61
CA GLY A 56 -24.89 6.26 -13.92
C GLY A 56 -24.79 6.20 -12.39
N GLY A 57 -25.18 7.28 -11.71
CA GLY A 57 -25.34 7.34 -10.26
C GLY A 57 -24.03 7.33 -9.43
N ARG A 58 -24.18 6.96 -8.15
CA ARG A 58 -23.20 7.01 -7.04
C ARG A 58 -21.91 6.19 -7.27
N THR A 59 -21.89 5.29 -8.25
CA THR A 59 -20.73 4.43 -8.55
C THR A 59 -19.62 5.13 -9.34
N SER A 60 -19.94 6.20 -10.07
CA SER A 60 -18.95 7.01 -10.80
C SER A 60 -18.03 7.80 -9.85
N GLU A 61 -18.62 8.46 -8.84
CA GLU A 61 -17.91 9.14 -7.75
C GLU A 61 -16.97 8.18 -6.99
N LEU A 62 -17.46 6.96 -6.74
CA LEU A 62 -16.69 5.93 -6.06
C LEU A 62 -15.45 5.48 -6.86
N THR A 63 -15.54 5.46 -8.19
CA THR A 63 -14.41 5.13 -9.06
C THR A 63 -13.29 6.17 -8.90
N SER A 64 -13.64 7.47 -8.98
CA SER A 64 -12.69 8.57 -8.78
C SER A 64 -12.08 8.55 -7.38
N GLU A 65 -12.88 8.27 -6.35
CA GLU A 65 -12.39 8.12 -4.98
C GLU A 65 -11.40 6.96 -4.83
N MET A 66 -11.71 5.80 -5.42
CA MET A 66 -10.82 4.65 -5.42
C MET A 66 -9.50 4.96 -6.15
N VAL A 67 -9.54 5.63 -7.29
CA VAL A 67 -8.33 6.07 -8.02
C VAL A 67 -7.48 6.99 -7.13
N ARG A 68 -8.10 7.97 -6.46
CA ARG A 68 -7.42 8.86 -5.51
C ARG A 68 -6.73 8.08 -4.40
N LEU A 69 -7.43 7.14 -3.75
CA LEU A 69 -6.88 6.34 -2.65
C LEU A 69 -5.78 5.40 -3.13
N CYS A 70 -5.94 4.76 -4.29
CA CYS A 70 -4.96 3.84 -4.84
C CYS A 70 -3.66 4.57 -5.25
N GLN A 71 -3.77 5.72 -5.92
CA GLN A 71 -2.62 6.55 -6.27
C GLN A 71 -1.97 7.20 -5.04
N GLY A 72 -2.78 7.77 -4.14
CA GLY A 72 -2.29 8.61 -3.06
C GLY A 72 -1.79 7.85 -1.84
N VAL A 73 -2.53 6.83 -1.41
CA VAL A 73 -2.31 6.14 -0.13
C VAL A 73 -1.72 4.75 -0.33
N ILE A 74 -2.31 3.94 -1.21
CA ILE A 74 -1.83 2.57 -1.46
C ILE A 74 -0.52 2.59 -2.27
N GLY A 75 -0.34 3.61 -3.12
CA GLY A 75 0.87 3.78 -3.91
C GLY A 75 0.96 2.75 -5.03
N ILE A 76 -0.11 2.60 -5.81
CA ILE A 76 -0.17 1.72 -6.97
C ILE A 76 -0.71 2.46 -8.19
N GLU A 77 -0.05 2.24 -9.34
CA GLU A 77 -0.46 2.85 -10.60
C GLU A 77 -1.87 2.36 -10.95
N THR A 78 -2.75 3.30 -11.27
CA THR A 78 -4.16 3.01 -11.51
C THR A 78 -4.55 3.43 -12.93
N CYS A 79 -5.27 2.55 -13.62
CA CYS A 79 -5.99 2.81 -14.84
C CYS A 79 -7.47 3.01 -14.51
N MET A 80 -8.01 4.16 -14.87
CA MET A 80 -9.42 4.48 -14.63
C MET A 80 -10.22 4.13 -15.88
N HIS A 81 -11.20 3.25 -15.76
CA HIS A 81 -12.17 3.08 -16.83
C HIS A 81 -13.00 4.36 -16.96
N LEU A 82 -13.38 4.70 -18.18
CA LEU A 82 -14.29 5.81 -18.43
C LEU A 82 -15.15 5.46 -19.64
N THR A 83 -16.44 5.29 -19.39
CA THR A 83 -17.42 5.18 -20.48
C THR A 83 -17.78 6.58 -20.96
N CYS A 84 -18.27 6.75 -22.19
CA CYS A 84 -18.67 8.05 -22.72
C CYS A 84 -20.18 8.16 -22.98
N THR A 85 -20.90 7.05 -22.88
CA THR A 85 -22.35 7.01 -23.05
C THR A 85 -23.11 7.00 -21.71
N ASN A 86 -24.43 7.27 -21.78
CA ASN A 86 -25.35 7.33 -20.64
C ASN A 86 -25.07 8.44 -19.62
N MET A 87 -24.29 9.46 -20.00
CA MET A 87 -24.07 10.65 -19.16
C MET A 87 -23.74 11.90 -19.98
N PRO A 88 -23.99 13.10 -19.44
CA PRO A 88 -23.57 14.36 -20.05
C PRO A 88 -22.05 14.47 -20.17
N LYS A 89 -21.57 15.22 -21.17
CA LYS A 89 -20.15 15.48 -21.41
C LYS A 89 -19.44 16.05 -20.18
N GLU A 90 -20.12 16.88 -19.41
CA GLU A 90 -19.58 17.53 -18.21
C GLU A 90 -19.13 16.52 -17.16
N LYS A 91 -19.79 15.35 -17.06
CA LYS A 91 -19.36 14.29 -16.13
C LYS A 91 -18.04 13.66 -16.54
N VAL A 92 -17.83 13.47 -17.85
CA VAL A 92 -16.55 13.02 -18.41
C VAL A 92 -15.46 14.04 -18.11
N ASP A 93 -15.74 15.34 -18.30
CA ASP A 93 -14.78 16.42 -18.03
C ASP A 93 -14.39 16.49 -16.55
N ILE A 94 -15.36 16.35 -15.64
CA ILE A 94 -15.11 16.31 -14.19
C ILE A 94 -14.24 15.10 -13.83
N ALA A 95 -14.58 13.91 -14.34
CA ALA A 95 -13.84 12.69 -14.05
C ALA A 95 -12.37 12.78 -14.52
N LEU A 96 -12.13 13.27 -15.74
CA LEU A 96 -10.78 13.47 -16.27
C LEU A 96 -9.99 14.50 -15.47
N ARG A 97 -10.64 15.59 -15.04
CA ARG A 97 -10.00 16.62 -14.21
C ARG A 97 -9.57 16.07 -12.85
N GLU A 98 -10.45 15.32 -12.17
CA GLU A 98 -10.12 14.71 -10.88
C GLU A 98 -9.05 13.61 -11.03
N ALA A 99 -9.10 12.81 -12.11
CA ALA A 99 -8.06 11.84 -12.41
C ALA A 99 -6.70 12.52 -12.58
N LYS A 100 -6.62 13.61 -13.37
CA LYS A 100 -5.39 14.40 -13.54
C LYS A 100 -4.91 15.00 -12.23
N LYS A 101 -5.81 15.62 -11.46
CA LYS A 101 -5.52 16.23 -10.15
C LYS A 101 -4.87 15.23 -9.18
N HIS A 102 -5.35 13.99 -9.16
CA HIS A 102 -4.80 12.92 -8.31
C HIS A 102 -3.65 12.14 -8.95
N GLY A 103 -3.16 12.58 -10.12
CA GLY A 103 -1.96 12.04 -10.76
C GLY A 103 -2.17 10.74 -11.52
N CYS A 104 -3.42 10.31 -11.71
CA CYS A 104 -3.75 9.23 -12.65
C CYS A 104 -3.28 9.65 -14.05
N ARG A 105 -2.69 8.70 -14.77
CA ARG A 105 -2.11 8.90 -16.11
C ARG A 105 -2.68 7.93 -17.13
N ASN A 106 -3.66 7.11 -16.77
CA ASN A 106 -4.09 6.00 -17.61
C ASN A 106 -5.62 5.91 -17.61
N ILE A 107 -6.21 5.96 -18.80
CA ILE A 107 -7.65 5.90 -19.00
C ILE A 107 -7.98 4.76 -19.94
N LEU A 108 -8.86 3.85 -19.52
CA LEU A 108 -9.50 2.91 -20.45
C LEU A 108 -10.77 3.56 -21.01
N ALA A 109 -10.66 4.05 -22.26
CA ALA A 109 -11.74 4.74 -22.94
C ALA A 109 -12.72 3.73 -23.55
N LEU A 110 -13.95 3.74 -23.03
CA LEU A 110 -15.02 2.81 -23.41
C LEU A 110 -16.22 3.58 -23.94
N ARG A 111 -17.01 2.92 -24.79
CA ARG A 111 -18.33 3.45 -25.15
C ARG A 111 -19.23 3.41 -23.91
N GLY A 112 -19.45 2.21 -23.39
CA GLY A 112 -20.47 1.89 -22.38
C GLY A 112 -21.58 1.04 -23.01
N ASP A 113 -22.21 0.21 -22.17
CA ASP A 113 -23.34 -0.63 -22.55
C ASP A 113 -24.66 0.13 -22.41
N PRO A 114 -25.74 -0.29 -23.11
CA PRO A 114 -27.07 0.26 -22.89
C PRO A 114 -27.52 0.14 -21.42
N PRO A 115 -28.36 1.05 -20.90
CA PRO A 115 -28.93 0.93 -19.56
C PRO A 115 -29.66 -0.40 -19.35
N GLN A 116 -29.62 -0.92 -18.13
CA GLN A 116 -30.26 -2.20 -17.80
C GLN A 116 -31.74 -2.21 -18.20
N GLY A 117 -32.14 -3.15 -19.06
CA GLY A 117 -33.51 -3.29 -19.55
C GLY A 117 -33.82 -2.57 -20.88
N LYS A 118 -32.86 -1.87 -21.48
CA LYS A 118 -32.94 -1.38 -22.86
C LYS A 118 -32.00 -2.20 -23.75
N GLU A 119 -32.48 -2.63 -24.92
CA GLU A 119 -31.64 -3.29 -25.93
C GLU A 119 -30.88 -2.27 -26.78
N GLU A 120 -31.47 -1.10 -26.99
CA GLU A 120 -30.89 -0.03 -27.82
C GLU A 120 -30.32 1.10 -26.97
N TRP A 121 -29.22 1.64 -27.47
CA TRP A 121 -28.55 2.81 -26.93
C TRP A 121 -29.08 4.08 -27.63
N GLU A 122 -29.32 5.14 -26.85
CA GLU A 122 -29.69 6.46 -27.36
C GLU A 122 -28.64 7.48 -26.91
N ALA A 123 -28.19 8.32 -27.85
CA ALA A 123 -27.27 9.41 -27.55
C ALA A 123 -27.93 10.42 -26.60
N VAL A 124 -27.23 10.82 -25.54
CA VAL A 124 -27.60 12.02 -24.80
C VAL A 124 -27.33 13.21 -25.70
N GLU A 125 -28.26 14.18 -25.77
CA GLU A 125 -28.09 15.40 -26.56
C GLU A 125 -26.78 16.11 -26.16
N GLY A 126 -25.91 16.39 -27.14
CA GLY A 126 -24.57 16.95 -26.91
C GLY A 126 -23.52 15.99 -26.31
N GLY A 127 -23.86 14.72 -26.13
CA GLY A 127 -22.98 13.66 -25.60
C GLY A 127 -22.18 12.91 -26.67
N PHE A 128 -21.40 11.92 -26.22
CA PHE A 128 -20.59 11.08 -27.09
C PHE A 128 -21.40 9.92 -27.69
N VAL A 129 -21.02 9.46 -28.88
CA VAL A 129 -21.70 8.36 -29.59
C VAL A 129 -20.87 7.08 -29.54
N HIS A 130 -19.57 7.22 -29.76
CA HIS A 130 -18.63 6.11 -29.87
C HIS A 130 -17.45 6.28 -28.92
N GLY A 131 -16.79 5.18 -28.58
CA GLY A 131 -15.56 5.22 -27.77
C GLY A 131 -14.44 6.06 -28.40
N ILE A 132 -14.38 6.14 -29.74
CA ILE A 132 -13.40 7.00 -30.44
C ILE A 132 -13.61 8.49 -30.16
N ASP A 133 -14.85 8.91 -29.90
CA ASP A 133 -15.15 10.32 -29.57
C ASP A 133 -14.53 10.68 -28.22
N LEU A 134 -14.52 9.74 -27.27
CA LEU A 134 -13.84 9.91 -25.98
C LEU A 134 -12.32 9.99 -26.15
N VAL A 135 -11.73 9.13 -27.00
CA VAL A 135 -10.29 9.18 -27.31
C VAL A 135 -9.90 10.55 -27.86
N ARG A 136 -10.64 11.03 -28.87
CA ARG A 136 -10.42 12.36 -29.48
C ARG A 136 -10.59 13.49 -28.48
N HIS A 137 -11.61 13.38 -27.62
CA HIS A 137 -11.88 14.36 -26.58
C HIS A 137 -10.76 14.44 -25.54
N ILE A 138 -10.27 13.30 -25.06
CA ILE A 138 -9.15 13.26 -24.10
C ILE A 138 -7.90 13.91 -24.71
N HIS A 139 -7.55 13.58 -25.96
CA HIS A 139 -6.41 14.22 -26.62
C HIS A 139 -6.59 15.71 -26.83
N LYS A 140 -7.78 16.15 -27.21
CA LYS A 140 -8.06 17.58 -27.41
C LYS A 140 -7.87 18.39 -26.11
N GLU A 141 -8.33 17.87 -24.98
CA GLU A 141 -8.35 18.61 -23.71
C GLU A 141 -7.08 18.39 -22.87
N TYR A 142 -6.34 17.30 -23.08
CA TYR A 142 -5.23 16.90 -22.22
C TYR A 142 -3.94 16.54 -22.99
N ASP A 143 -3.91 16.74 -24.31
CA ASP A 143 -2.78 16.42 -25.19
C ASP A 143 -2.26 14.99 -24.97
N ASP A 144 -1.02 14.87 -24.48
CA ASP A 144 -0.35 13.62 -24.19
C ASP A 144 -0.39 13.25 -22.70
N TYR A 145 -1.10 13.99 -21.84
CA TYR A 145 -1.01 13.78 -20.40
C TYR A 145 -1.40 12.35 -19.98
N PHE A 146 -2.42 11.79 -20.62
CA PHE A 146 -2.93 10.44 -20.39
C PHE A 146 -2.40 9.45 -21.44
N ASP A 147 -2.05 8.25 -20.99
CA ASP A 147 -2.13 7.06 -21.82
C ASP A 147 -3.60 6.64 -21.92
N ILE A 148 -4.01 6.28 -23.13
CA ILE A 148 -5.36 5.83 -23.43
C ILE A 148 -5.30 4.37 -23.87
N ALA A 149 -6.12 3.55 -23.22
CA ALA A 149 -6.38 2.18 -23.63
C ALA A 149 -7.78 2.07 -24.26
N VAL A 150 -7.97 1.04 -25.08
CA VAL A 150 -9.30 0.63 -25.57
C VAL A 150 -9.50 -0.87 -25.40
N ALA A 151 -10.76 -1.30 -25.42
CA ALA A 151 -11.13 -2.70 -25.42
C ALA A 151 -10.94 -3.34 -26.81
N GLY A 152 -10.35 -4.53 -26.84
CA GLY A 152 -10.30 -5.45 -27.97
C GLY A 152 -11.12 -6.71 -27.70
N PHE A 153 -11.68 -7.32 -28.74
CA PHE A 153 -12.57 -8.47 -28.61
C PHE A 153 -12.06 -9.63 -29.48
N PRO A 154 -11.26 -10.54 -28.93
CA PRO A 154 -10.63 -11.61 -29.71
C PRO A 154 -11.62 -12.48 -30.47
N GLN A 155 -12.80 -12.70 -29.89
CA GLN A 155 -13.85 -13.53 -30.47
C GLN A 155 -14.57 -12.89 -31.66
N ASN A 156 -14.37 -11.60 -31.93
CA ASN A 156 -14.87 -10.99 -33.16
C ASN A 156 -14.23 -11.62 -34.41
N LEU A 157 -13.15 -12.40 -34.25
CA LEU A 157 -12.59 -13.25 -35.30
C LEU A 157 -13.58 -14.32 -35.81
N LEU A 158 -14.56 -14.71 -35.00
CA LEU A 158 -15.60 -15.69 -35.36
C LEU A 158 -16.77 -15.08 -36.15
N LEU A 159 -16.82 -13.76 -36.30
CA LEU A 159 -17.86 -13.08 -37.06
C LEU A 159 -17.72 -13.39 -38.56
N PRO A 160 -18.80 -13.20 -39.36
CA PRO A 160 -18.71 -13.20 -40.82
C PRO A 160 -17.58 -12.26 -41.30
N ALA A 161 -16.93 -12.60 -42.41
CA ALA A 161 -15.72 -11.91 -42.86
C ALA A 161 -15.91 -10.39 -42.99
N GLU A 162 -17.04 -9.94 -43.55
CA GLU A 162 -17.35 -8.52 -43.71
C GLU A 162 -17.47 -7.79 -42.36
N GLU A 163 -18.15 -8.39 -41.38
CA GLU A 163 -18.31 -7.84 -40.03
C GLU A 163 -16.97 -7.83 -39.26
N ARG A 164 -16.21 -8.92 -39.36
CA ARG A 164 -14.87 -9.03 -38.75
C ARG A 164 -13.94 -7.95 -39.30
N ASP A 165 -13.90 -7.77 -40.62
CA ASP A 165 -13.02 -6.79 -41.27
C ASP A 165 -13.42 -5.36 -40.87
N LEU A 166 -14.72 -5.13 -40.69
CA LEU A 166 -15.25 -3.87 -40.17
C LEU A 166 -14.85 -3.62 -38.69
N GLU A 167 -14.93 -4.63 -37.83
CA GLU A 167 -14.48 -4.54 -36.43
C GLU A 167 -12.98 -4.23 -36.32
N ILE A 168 -12.14 -4.85 -37.16
CA ILE A 168 -10.71 -4.56 -37.24
C ILE A 168 -10.49 -3.12 -37.73
N LYS A 169 -11.25 -2.68 -38.74
CA LYS A 169 -11.19 -1.30 -39.23
C LYS A 169 -11.53 -0.29 -38.13
N TYR A 170 -12.60 -0.50 -37.36
CA TYR A 170 -12.96 0.38 -36.25
C TYR A 170 -11.94 0.37 -35.11
N LEU A 171 -11.35 -0.79 -34.82
CA LEU A 171 -10.24 -0.86 -33.88
C LEU A 171 -9.05 -0.03 -34.38
N LYS A 172 -8.68 -0.15 -35.66
CA LYS A 172 -7.63 0.65 -36.27
C LYS A 172 -7.94 2.15 -36.22
N GLU A 173 -9.15 2.56 -36.56
CA GLU A 173 -9.56 3.98 -36.49
C GLU A 173 -9.43 4.56 -35.08
N LYS A 174 -9.79 3.80 -34.03
CA LYS A 174 -9.57 4.20 -32.64
C LYS A 174 -8.09 4.38 -32.34
N ILE A 175 -7.26 3.47 -32.83
CA ILE A 175 -5.82 3.48 -32.58
C ILE A 175 -5.13 4.64 -33.30
N ASP A 176 -5.49 4.87 -34.55
CA ASP A 176 -5.02 6.01 -35.34
C ASP A 176 -5.46 7.35 -34.72
N ALA A 177 -6.50 7.37 -33.86
CA ALA A 177 -6.92 8.53 -33.09
C ALA A 177 -6.09 8.77 -31.80
N GLY A 178 -5.11 7.91 -31.48
CA GLY A 178 -4.11 8.15 -30.43
C GLY A 178 -4.08 7.15 -29.25
N VAL A 179 -4.61 5.94 -29.41
CA VAL A 179 -4.58 4.90 -28.36
C VAL A 179 -3.19 4.31 -28.19
N ASN A 180 -2.78 4.06 -26.94
CA ASN A 180 -1.44 3.60 -26.58
C ASN A 180 -1.34 2.08 -26.40
N PHE A 181 -2.41 1.40 -25.99
CA PHE A 181 -2.45 -0.07 -25.84
C PHE A 181 -3.88 -0.61 -25.82
N ILE A 182 -4.03 -1.92 -25.95
CA ILE A 182 -5.34 -2.61 -25.98
C ILE A 182 -5.45 -3.55 -24.78
N PHE A 183 -6.56 -3.49 -24.05
CA PHE A 183 -6.98 -4.60 -23.17
C PHE A 183 -7.96 -5.48 -23.91
N THR A 184 -7.77 -6.79 -23.90
CA THR A 184 -8.77 -7.68 -24.50
C THR A 184 -9.84 -8.06 -23.50
N GLN A 185 -11.07 -8.22 -23.95
CA GLN A 185 -12.11 -8.96 -23.23
C GLN A 185 -11.60 -10.37 -22.86
N MET A 186 -12.14 -10.96 -21.78
CA MET A 186 -11.82 -12.33 -21.39
C MET A 186 -12.19 -13.36 -22.47
N PHE A 187 -11.33 -14.36 -22.62
CA PHE A 187 -11.48 -15.49 -23.53
C PHE A 187 -10.97 -16.77 -22.89
N TYR A 188 -11.34 -17.93 -23.41
CA TYR A 188 -10.83 -19.24 -22.97
C TYR A 188 -10.21 -20.06 -24.11
N ASP A 189 -10.51 -19.71 -25.36
CA ASP A 189 -9.93 -20.30 -26.56
C ASP A 189 -8.70 -19.47 -26.99
N VAL A 190 -7.51 -19.98 -26.71
CA VAL A 190 -6.24 -19.27 -26.97
C VAL A 190 -5.91 -19.23 -28.46
N ASP A 191 -6.37 -20.19 -29.26
CA ASP A 191 -6.09 -20.20 -30.69
C ASP A 191 -6.83 -19.05 -31.39
N ILE A 192 -8.09 -18.81 -30.99
CA ILE A 192 -8.85 -17.63 -31.44
C ILE A 192 -8.12 -16.34 -31.08
N PHE A 193 -7.55 -16.26 -29.87
CA PHE A 193 -6.78 -15.09 -29.46
C PHE A 193 -5.51 -14.89 -30.31
N ILE A 194 -4.74 -15.96 -30.53
CA ILE A 194 -3.51 -15.92 -31.34
C ILE A 194 -3.84 -15.43 -32.75
N ASP A 195 -4.88 -15.98 -33.37
CA ASP A 195 -5.26 -15.61 -34.74
C ASP A 195 -5.83 -14.20 -34.82
N TRP A 196 -6.55 -13.75 -33.78
CA TRP A 196 -6.97 -12.37 -33.67
C TRP A 196 -5.78 -11.40 -33.57
N VAL A 197 -4.76 -11.73 -32.76
CA VAL A 197 -3.53 -10.92 -32.70
C VAL A 197 -2.87 -10.85 -34.08
N LYS A 198 -2.74 -11.96 -34.81
CA LYS A 198 -2.20 -11.96 -36.18
C LYS A 198 -3.01 -11.06 -37.12
N ALA A 199 -4.33 -11.12 -37.06
CA ALA A 199 -5.21 -10.26 -37.88
C ALA A 199 -5.03 -8.77 -37.54
N VAL A 200 -4.93 -8.43 -36.25
CA VAL A 200 -4.65 -7.07 -35.77
C VAL A 200 -3.27 -6.59 -36.26
N ARG A 201 -2.24 -7.43 -36.20
CA ARG A 201 -0.90 -7.09 -36.72
C ARG A 201 -0.90 -6.92 -38.25
N ALA A 202 -1.63 -7.77 -38.98
CA ALA A 202 -1.78 -7.66 -40.44
C ALA A 202 -2.47 -6.36 -40.87
N ALA A 203 -3.34 -5.80 -40.03
CA ALA A 203 -3.94 -4.48 -40.24
C ALA A 203 -3.00 -3.29 -39.92
N GLY A 204 -1.74 -3.56 -39.55
CA GLY A 204 -0.72 -2.54 -39.27
C GLY A 204 -0.77 -1.97 -37.85
N ILE A 205 -1.55 -2.57 -36.94
CA ILE A 205 -1.61 -2.15 -35.55
C ILE A 205 -0.42 -2.74 -34.78
N THR A 206 0.47 -1.90 -34.26
CA THR A 206 1.72 -2.31 -33.58
C THR A 206 1.75 -2.04 -32.08
N ILE A 207 0.76 -1.32 -31.55
CA ILE A 207 0.67 -1.02 -30.11
C ILE A 207 0.56 -2.30 -29.25
N PRO A 208 0.95 -2.26 -27.97
CA PRO A 208 0.82 -3.41 -27.07
C PRO A 208 -0.61 -3.94 -26.95
N ILE A 209 -0.73 -5.26 -26.87
CA ILE A 209 -1.97 -5.98 -26.61
C ILE A 209 -1.80 -6.69 -25.27
N VAL A 210 -2.73 -6.44 -24.35
CA VAL A 210 -2.74 -7.01 -23.00
C VAL A 210 -3.92 -7.98 -22.89
N PRO A 211 -3.68 -9.30 -22.85
CA PRO A 211 -4.72 -10.31 -22.76
C PRO A 211 -5.44 -10.26 -21.40
N GLY A 212 -6.77 -10.18 -21.46
CA GLY A 212 -7.64 -10.29 -20.30
C GLY A 212 -7.88 -11.74 -19.87
N ILE A 213 -7.44 -12.09 -18.67
CA ILE A 213 -7.46 -13.43 -18.08
C ILE A 213 -8.43 -13.46 -16.90
N ALA A 214 -9.42 -14.36 -16.94
CA ALA A 214 -10.39 -14.52 -15.86
C ALA A 214 -10.15 -15.87 -15.12
N PRO A 215 -9.66 -15.85 -13.87
CA PRO A 215 -9.54 -17.06 -13.07
C PRO A 215 -10.92 -17.67 -12.78
N ILE A 216 -11.04 -19.00 -12.94
CA ILE A 216 -12.27 -19.75 -12.67
C ILE A 216 -12.34 -20.05 -11.16
N GLN A 217 -13.34 -19.49 -10.47
CA GLN A 217 -13.45 -19.57 -9.01
C GLN A 217 -14.59 -20.44 -8.48
N THR A 218 -15.71 -20.44 -9.19
CA THR A 218 -16.93 -21.22 -8.91
C THR A 218 -17.61 -21.55 -10.24
N TRP A 219 -18.36 -22.64 -10.27
CA TRP A 219 -19.02 -23.08 -11.51
C TRP A 219 -20.06 -22.06 -11.98
N ASN A 220 -20.96 -21.65 -11.07
CA ASN A 220 -22.01 -20.70 -11.38
C ASN A 220 -21.46 -19.31 -11.75
N GLY A 221 -20.39 -18.88 -11.08
CA GLY A 221 -19.71 -17.62 -11.40
C GLY A 221 -19.10 -17.65 -12.80
N PHE A 222 -18.44 -18.75 -13.15
CA PHE A 222 -17.87 -18.98 -14.47
C PHE A 222 -18.93 -18.93 -15.57
N LEU A 223 -20.00 -19.73 -15.48
CA LEU A 223 -21.07 -19.74 -16.49
C LEU A 223 -21.77 -18.39 -16.62
N LYS A 224 -22.01 -17.70 -15.50
CA LYS A 224 -22.64 -16.37 -15.52
C LYS A 224 -21.76 -15.35 -16.24
N ALA A 225 -20.46 -15.34 -15.92
CA ALA A 225 -19.52 -14.39 -16.51
C ALA A 225 -19.36 -14.62 -18.02
N THR A 226 -19.20 -15.88 -18.45
CA THR A 226 -19.07 -16.22 -19.88
C THR A 226 -20.36 -16.01 -20.66
N SER A 227 -21.53 -16.27 -20.07
CA SER A 227 -22.83 -15.97 -20.68
C SER A 227 -23.00 -14.46 -20.92
N LEU A 228 -22.71 -13.63 -19.91
CA LEU A 228 -22.80 -12.17 -20.03
C LEU A 228 -21.86 -11.62 -21.11
N ALA A 229 -20.63 -12.14 -21.18
CA ALA A 229 -19.65 -11.74 -22.18
C ALA A 229 -19.82 -12.44 -23.54
N LYS A 230 -20.80 -13.35 -23.68
CA LYS A 230 -21.01 -14.21 -24.84
C LYS A 230 -19.73 -14.94 -25.27
N THR A 231 -18.95 -15.41 -24.28
CA THR A 231 -17.66 -16.04 -24.49
C THR A 231 -17.80 -17.53 -24.83
N LYS A 232 -17.24 -17.93 -25.97
CA LYS A 232 -17.03 -19.31 -26.38
C LYS A 232 -16.08 -20.00 -25.40
N ILE A 233 -16.54 -21.10 -24.83
CA ILE A 233 -15.78 -21.95 -23.93
C ILE A 233 -15.33 -23.19 -24.73
N PRO A 234 -14.02 -23.53 -24.74
CA PRO A 234 -13.57 -24.79 -25.32
C PRO A 234 -14.24 -25.99 -24.64
N GLN A 235 -14.64 -27.01 -25.41
CA GLN A 235 -15.30 -28.20 -24.86
C GLN A 235 -14.47 -28.88 -23.77
N SER A 236 -13.14 -28.88 -23.91
CA SER A 236 -12.21 -29.42 -22.91
C SER A 236 -12.34 -28.77 -21.52
N PHE A 237 -12.72 -27.48 -21.46
CA PHE A 237 -12.97 -26.81 -20.18
C PHE A 237 -14.27 -27.33 -19.55
N MET A 238 -15.31 -27.50 -20.35
CA MET A 238 -16.60 -28.02 -19.89
C MET A 238 -16.45 -29.46 -19.40
N ASP A 239 -15.77 -30.31 -20.17
CA ASP A 239 -15.53 -31.72 -19.83
C ASP A 239 -14.75 -31.87 -18.52
N ALA A 240 -13.81 -30.96 -18.25
CA ALA A 240 -13.00 -30.97 -17.03
C ALA A 240 -13.74 -30.41 -15.80
N LEU A 241 -14.63 -29.42 -15.97
CA LEU A 241 -15.24 -28.68 -14.87
C LEU A 241 -16.64 -29.18 -14.51
N GLU A 242 -17.46 -29.57 -15.48
CA GLU A 242 -18.86 -29.96 -15.26
C GLU A 242 -19.03 -31.14 -14.28
N PRO A 243 -18.18 -32.20 -14.29
CA PRO A 243 -18.26 -33.28 -13.31
C PRO A 243 -18.11 -32.81 -11.86
N HIS A 244 -17.54 -31.62 -11.64
CA HIS A 244 -17.28 -31.05 -10.33
C HIS A 244 -18.13 -29.82 -10.03
N LYS A 245 -19.19 -29.53 -10.81
CA LYS A 245 -19.99 -28.30 -10.73
C LYS A 245 -20.58 -27.95 -9.35
N ASN A 246 -20.70 -28.93 -8.46
CA ASN A 246 -21.21 -28.75 -7.09
C ASN A 246 -20.09 -28.66 -6.03
N ASP A 247 -18.82 -28.63 -6.43
CA ASP A 247 -17.63 -28.58 -5.57
C ASP A 247 -16.74 -27.40 -6.01
N ASP A 248 -17.02 -26.22 -5.44
CA ASP A 248 -16.30 -24.99 -5.77
C ASP A 248 -14.80 -25.05 -5.45
N GLU A 249 -14.37 -25.94 -4.56
CA GLU A 249 -12.95 -26.12 -4.28
C GLU A 249 -12.27 -26.86 -5.43
N LYS A 250 -12.85 -27.96 -5.91
CA LYS A 250 -12.33 -28.70 -7.07
C LYS A 250 -12.43 -27.89 -8.35
N VAL A 251 -13.55 -27.20 -8.59
CA VAL A 251 -13.72 -26.30 -9.75
C VAL A 251 -12.60 -25.27 -9.79
N ARG A 252 -12.29 -24.64 -8.66
CA ARG A 252 -11.20 -23.67 -8.58
C ARG A 252 -9.84 -24.29 -8.83
N ALA A 253 -9.55 -25.45 -8.25
CA ALA A 253 -8.26 -26.13 -8.43
C ALA A 253 -8.03 -26.55 -9.90
N ILE A 254 -9.04 -27.13 -10.54
CA ILE A 254 -8.99 -27.54 -11.95
C ILE A 254 -8.94 -26.30 -12.85
N GLY A 255 -9.81 -25.32 -12.60
CA GLY A 255 -9.86 -24.08 -13.34
C GLY A 255 -8.55 -23.29 -13.29
N THR A 256 -7.85 -23.30 -12.14
CA THR A 256 -6.52 -22.68 -12.01
C THR A 256 -5.52 -23.29 -12.99
N LYS A 257 -5.48 -24.63 -13.11
CA LYS A 257 -4.57 -25.32 -14.03
C LYS A 257 -4.91 -25.02 -15.49
N LEU A 258 -6.19 -25.10 -15.86
CA LEU A 258 -6.66 -24.81 -17.21
C LEU A 258 -6.30 -23.37 -17.63
N VAL A 259 -6.54 -22.39 -16.76
CA VAL A 259 -6.21 -20.99 -17.05
C VAL A 259 -4.70 -20.75 -17.03
N ALA A 260 -3.93 -21.47 -16.21
CA ALA A 260 -2.47 -21.41 -16.24
C ALA A 260 -1.90 -21.94 -17.57
N ASP A 261 -2.45 -23.04 -18.10
CA ASP A 261 -2.06 -23.57 -19.41
C ASP A 261 -2.37 -22.59 -20.53
N MET A 262 -3.50 -21.87 -20.44
CA MET A 262 -3.78 -20.77 -21.37
C MET A 262 -2.72 -19.67 -21.29
N CYS A 263 -2.35 -19.23 -20.08
CA CYS A 263 -1.36 -18.18 -19.89
C CYS A 263 0.02 -18.60 -20.42
N ARG A 264 0.45 -19.84 -20.16
CA ARG A 264 1.70 -20.40 -20.72
C ARG A 264 1.66 -20.38 -22.24
N LYS A 265 0.58 -20.87 -22.85
CA LYS A 265 0.41 -20.86 -24.31
C LYS A 265 0.45 -19.45 -24.90
N ILE A 266 -0.10 -18.44 -24.23
CA ILE A 266 -0.03 -17.04 -24.68
C ILE A 266 1.41 -16.52 -24.63
N LEU A 267 2.12 -16.77 -23.53
CA LEU A 267 3.50 -16.30 -23.34
C LEU A 267 4.48 -16.99 -24.31
N ASP A 268 4.20 -18.23 -24.69
CA ASP A 268 5.04 -19.02 -25.61
C ASP A 268 4.77 -18.77 -27.11
N ALA A 269 3.67 -18.08 -27.47
CA ALA A 269 3.18 -17.96 -28.85
C ALA A 269 3.96 -16.96 -29.75
N ASP A 270 5.11 -16.44 -29.31
CA ASP A 270 5.93 -15.43 -30.02
C ASP A 270 5.12 -14.22 -30.55
N LEU A 271 4.18 -13.73 -29.74
CA LEU A 271 3.31 -12.60 -30.08
C LEU A 271 3.87 -11.24 -29.60
N GLY A 272 5.04 -11.24 -28.97
CA GLY A 272 5.57 -10.07 -28.25
C GLY A 272 4.77 -9.69 -27.00
N ILE A 273 4.04 -10.65 -26.41
CA ILE A 273 3.19 -10.45 -25.24
C ILE A 273 3.90 -11.00 -24.01
N GLN A 274 4.12 -10.13 -23.02
CA GLN A 274 4.72 -10.48 -21.72
C GLN A 274 3.86 -10.03 -20.54
N GLY A 275 2.66 -9.51 -20.82
CA GLY A 275 1.72 -9.01 -19.82
C GLY A 275 0.48 -9.88 -19.71
N LEU A 276 -0.03 -10.06 -18.49
CA LEU A 276 -1.32 -10.71 -18.23
C LEU A 276 -2.21 -9.79 -17.38
N HIS A 277 -3.43 -9.52 -17.81
CA HIS A 277 -4.37 -8.69 -17.07
C HIS A 277 -5.45 -9.55 -16.42
N PHE A 278 -5.48 -9.62 -15.08
CA PHE A 278 -6.39 -10.52 -14.38
C PHE A 278 -7.68 -9.83 -13.93
N TYR A 279 -8.82 -10.33 -14.40
CA TYR A 279 -10.14 -10.00 -13.88
C TYR A 279 -10.34 -10.66 -12.51
N THR A 280 -10.08 -9.92 -11.43
CA THR A 280 -10.08 -10.50 -10.08
C THR A 280 -11.48 -10.84 -9.57
N MET A 281 -12.51 -10.23 -10.16
CA MET A 281 -13.88 -10.24 -9.65
C MET A 281 -13.98 -9.77 -8.18
N ASN A 282 -13.09 -8.85 -7.77
CA ASN A 282 -12.91 -8.43 -6.37
C ASN A 282 -12.57 -9.59 -5.42
N LEU A 283 -11.95 -10.67 -5.89
CA LEU A 283 -11.57 -11.82 -5.07
C LEU A 283 -10.06 -12.07 -5.18
N GLU A 284 -9.45 -12.43 -4.05
CA GLU A 284 -8.00 -12.60 -3.92
C GLU A 284 -7.54 -14.03 -4.29
N LYS A 285 -8.31 -15.04 -3.86
CA LYS A 285 -7.87 -16.45 -3.85
C LYS A 285 -7.56 -16.98 -5.25
N GLY A 286 -8.45 -16.76 -6.22
CA GLY A 286 -8.27 -17.28 -7.59
C GLY A 286 -7.02 -16.72 -8.27
N THR A 287 -6.86 -15.39 -8.26
CA THR A 287 -5.69 -14.73 -8.83
C THR A 287 -4.39 -15.15 -8.15
N LYS A 288 -4.39 -15.22 -6.80
CA LYS A 288 -3.21 -15.67 -6.05
C LYS A 288 -2.80 -17.11 -6.40
N MET A 289 -3.76 -18.03 -6.47
CA MET A 289 -3.50 -19.42 -6.87
C MET A 289 -2.94 -19.50 -8.29
N LEU A 290 -3.44 -18.68 -9.22
CA LEU A 290 -2.97 -18.66 -10.59
C LEU A 290 -1.56 -18.11 -10.73
N LEU A 291 -1.20 -17.04 -10.02
CA LEU A 291 0.18 -16.53 -9.98
C LEU A 291 1.15 -17.57 -9.41
N GLN A 292 0.73 -18.30 -8.37
CA GLN A 292 1.51 -19.39 -7.79
C GLN A 292 1.73 -20.54 -8.79
N GLU A 293 0.67 -20.96 -9.49
CA GLU A 293 0.72 -21.99 -10.52
C GLU A 293 1.63 -21.61 -11.72
N LEU A 294 1.71 -20.31 -12.03
CA LEU A 294 2.59 -19.77 -13.06
C LEU A 294 4.02 -19.48 -12.58
N ASN A 295 4.33 -19.68 -11.29
CA ASN A 295 5.58 -19.28 -10.65
C ASN A 295 5.91 -17.78 -10.84
N LEU A 296 4.88 -16.94 -10.93
CA LEU A 296 5.03 -15.49 -11.04
C LEU A 296 5.19 -14.88 -9.64
N VAL A 297 6.45 -14.75 -9.24
CA VAL A 297 6.84 -14.22 -7.92
C VAL A 297 7.10 -12.71 -8.03
N PRO A 298 6.54 -11.89 -7.13
CA PRO A 298 6.78 -10.46 -7.13
C PRO A 298 8.23 -10.14 -6.77
N ARG A 299 8.83 -9.16 -7.45
CA ARG A 299 10.17 -8.66 -7.12
C ARG A 299 10.12 -7.65 -5.98
N VAL A 300 11.16 -7.62 -5.15
CA VAL A 300 11.26 -6.68 -4.02
C VAL A 300 11.20 -5.23 -4.50
N GLU A 301 11.86 -4.89 -5.61
CA GLU A 301 11.82 -3.54 -6.21
C GLU A 301 10.40 -3.08 -6.58
N THR A 302 9.53 -4.01 -7.02
CA THR A 302 8.13 -3.73 -7.36
C THR A 302 7.29 -3.54 -6.09
N LEU A 303 7.57 -4.32 -5.05
CA LEU A 303 6.82 -4.26 -3.78
C LEU A 303 7.25 -3.08 -2.90
N LYS A 304 8.55 -2.85 -2.81
CA LYS A 304 9.23 -1.94 -1.88
C LYS A 304 10.31 -1.17 -2.64
N PRO A 305 9.96 -0.23 -3.53
CA PRO A 305 10.95 0.65 -4.16
C PRO A 305 11.68 1.52 -3.12
N LEU A 306 11.03 1.77 -1.98
CA LEU A 306 11.52 2.43 -0.78
C LEU A 306 11.09 1.59 0.45
N PRO A 307 11.66 1.79 1.65
CA PRO A 307 11.24 1.09 2.86
C PRO A 307 9.81 1.46 3.31
N TRP A 308 9.20 2.47 2.69
CA TRP A 308 7.82 2.89 2.89
C TRP A 308 7.09 3.03 1.54
N ARG A 309 5.76 3.09 1.59
CA ARG A 309 4.93 3.21 0.37
C ARG A 309 4.96 4.62 -0.18
N GLN A 310 5.38 4.74 -1.43
CA GLN A 310 5.45 6.02 -2.13
C GLN A 310 4.06 6.44 -2.60
N SER A 311 3.72 7.72 -2.40
CA SER A 311 2.53 8.33 -3.00
C SER A 311 2.80 8.63 -4.46
N LEU A 312 1.85 8.32 -5.33
CA LEU A 312 1.98 8.55 -6.77
C LEU A 312 1.33 9.84 -7.25
N THR A 313 0.83 10.69 -6.33
CA THR A 313 0.27 12.00 -6.67
C THR A 313 1.34 12.91 -7.28
N PRO A 314 0.96 13.90 -8.12
CA PRO A 314 1.93 14.71 -8.86
C PRO A 314 2.95 15.40 -7.96
N ASN A 315 2.49 15.99 -6.84
CA ASN A 315 3.35 16.76 -5.94
C ASN A 315 4.31 15.85 -5.14
N ARG A 316 3.94 14.60 -4.89
CA ARG A 316 4.71 13.68 -4.02
C ARG A 316 5.50 12.61 -4.74
N ARG A 317 5.36 12.46 -6.06
CA ARG A 317 6.00 11.36 -6.81
C ARG A 317 7.54 11.38 -6.73
N GLN A 318 8.12 12.53 -6.39
CA GLN A 318 9.57 12.68 -6.20
C GLN A 318 9.99 12.57 -4.72
N GLU A 319 9.04 12.50 -3.79
CA GLU A 319 9.31 12.30 -2.37
C GLU A 319 10.05 10.97 -2.20
N ASN A 320 11.26 11.04 -1.64
CA ASN A 320 12.10 9.87 -1.42
C ASN A 320 12.74 9.84 -0.03
N ILE A 321 12.42 10.80 0.86
CA ILE A 321 12.89 10.86 2.25
C ILE A 321 11.72 11.17 3.19
N ARG A 322 11.61 10.44 4.29
CA ARG A 322 10.64 10.69 5.37
C ARG A 322 11.30 10.60 6.76
N PRO A 323 10.81 11.36 7.75
CA PRO A 323 11.10 11.09 9.15
C PRO A 323 10.53 9.73 9.57
N ILE A 324 11.27 8.99 10.41
CA ILE A 324 10.89 7.63 10.84
C ILE A 324 9.62 7.59 11.71
N PHE A 325 9.24 8.70 12.34
CA PHE A 325 8.22 8.78 13.40
C PHE A 325 6.84 8.29 12.95
N TRP A 326 6.46 8.54 11.69
CA TRP A 326 5.18 8.09 11.12
C TRP A 326 5.27 6.75 10.36
N ALA A 327 6.33 5.96 10.55
CA ALA A 327 6.49 4.67 9.86
C ALA A 327 5.27 3.74 10.02
N ASN A 328 4.64 3.76 11.20
CA ASN A 328 3.46 2.94 11.52
C ASN A 328 2.12 3.67 11.27
N ARG A 329 2.15 4.91 10.77
CA ARG A 329 0.98 5.80 10.56
C ARG A 329 1.09 6.60 9.26
N ALA A 330 1.40 5.92 8.17
CA ALA A 330 1.64 6.54 6.86
C ALA A 330 0.46 7.43 6.36
N GLN A 331 -0.79 7.06 6.66
CA GLN A 331 -1.95 7.89 6.30
C GLN A 331 -1.95 9.24 7.02
N SER A 332 -1.61 9.26 8.31
CA SER A 332 -1.51 10.51 9.08
C SER A 332 -0.43 11.43 8.51
N TYR A 333 0.74 10.87 8.19
CA TYR A 333 1.81 11.62 7.54
C TYR A 333 1.36 12.24 6.22
N LEU A 334 0.67 11.47 5.37
CA LEU A 334 0.17 11.96 4.09
C LEU A 334 -0.87 13.09 4.26
N SER A 335 -1.75 13.00 5.26
CA SER A 335 -2.72 14.07 5.58
C SER A 335 -2.01 15.35 6.03
N ARG A 336 -1.13 15.24 7.04
CA ARG A 336 -0.39 16.37 7.64
C ARG A 336 0.51 17.13 6.67
N THR A 337 0.95 16.46 5.61
CA THR A 337 1.86 17.04 4.62
C THR A 337 1.16 17.31 3.28
N GLU A 338 -0.17 17.16 3.19
CA GLU A 338 -0.92 17.27 1.91
C GLU A 338 -0.76 18.65 1.25
N ASN A 339 -0.69 19.70 2.07
CA ASN A 339 -0.60 21.10 1.62
C ASN A 339 0.84 21.60 1.45
N TRP A 340 1.85 20.71 1.41
CA TRP A 340 3.22 21.13 1.11
C TRP A 340 3.36 21.49 -0.38
N ASP A 341 4.02 22.61 -0.64
CA ASP A 341 4.34 23.04 -2.01
C ASP A 341 5.44 22.16 -2.64
N GLU A 342 6.44 21.79 -1.85
CA GLU A 342 7.57 20.95 -2.27
C GLU A 342 7.88 19.84 -1.25
N PHE A 343 8.34 18.68 -1.72
CA PHE A 343 8.71 17.54 -0.90
C PHE A 343 10.20 17.23 -1.00
N PRO A 344 10.85 16.77 0.10
CA PRO A 344 12.27 16.43 0.11
C PRO A 344 12.68 15.41 -0.97
N ASN A 345 13.74 15.75 -1.74
CA ASN A 345 14.35 14.90 -2.76
C ASN A 345 15.87 14.71 -2.54
N GLY A 346 16.29 13.58 -1.97
CA GLY A 346 17.71 13.19 -1.86
C GLY A 346 18.46 13.76 -0.64
N ARG A 347 18.23 15.03 -0.27
CA ARG A 347 18.59 15.57 1.05
C ARG A 347 17.40 16.30 1.65
N PHE A 348 17.10 16.04 2.91
CA PHE A 348 16.06 16.77 3.63
C PHE A 348 16.57 18.21 3.82
N GLY A 349 15.88 19.16 3.19
CA GLY A 349 16.24 20.57 3.16
C GLY A 349 16.05 21.26 4.52
N ASP A 350 16.35 22.56 4.53
CA ASP A 350 16.33 23.44 5.71
C ASP A 350 15.08 23.24 6.57
N SER A 351 15.30 22.77 7.79
CA SER A 351 14.31 22.33 8.76
C SER A 351 13.42 23.47 9.29
N ARG A 352 13.69 24.71 8.88
CA ARG A 352 12.94 25.94 9.21
C ARG A 352 11.65 26.15 8.41
N SER A 353 11.25 25.21 7.56
CA SER A 353 9.99 25.32 6.80
C SER A 353 8.76 25.17 7.73
N PRO A 354 7.75 26.06 7.68
CA PRO A 354 6.52 26.00 8.52
C PRO A 354 5.60 24.78 8.29
N ALA A 355 6.12 23.69 7.71
CA ALA A 355 5.35 22.87 6.79
C ALA A 355 4.40 21.86 7.45
N TYR A 356 4.60 21.41 8.69
CA TYR A 356 3.65 20.48 9.30
C TYR A 356 2.34 21.20 9.68
N GLY A 357 1.33 21.11 8.82
CA GLY A 357 0.02 21.69 9.06
C GLY A 357 -0.73 21.00 10.21
N GLU A 358 -1.81 21.62 10.68
CA GLU A 358 -2.79 20.95 11.52
C GLU A 358 -3.39 19.75 10.78
N LEU A 359 -3.74 18.69 11.50
CA LEU A 359 -4.43 17.52 10.94
C LEU A 359 -5.68 17.98 10.17
N ASP A 360 -6.02 17.28 9.08
CA ASP A 360 -7.32 17.43 8.43
C ASP A 360 -8.41 17.45 9.51
N GLY A 361 -9.38 18.37 9.41
CA GLY A 361 -10.27 18.81 10.51
C GLY A 361 -11.08 17.75 11.29
N TYR A 362 -10.82 16.46 11.09
CA TYR A 362 -11.23 15.30 11.86
C TYR A 362 -10.29 14.95 13.05
N GLY A 363 -9.05 15.45 13.08
CA GLY A 363 -8.12 15.25 14.19
C GLY A 363 -7.53 13.83 14.31
N VAL A 364 -6.75 13.58 15.38
CA VAL A 364 -6.10 12.28 15.62
C VAL A 364 -7.15 11.21 15.93
N SER A 365 -7.08 10.07 15.24
CA SER A 365 -7.99 8.94 15.43
C SER A 365 -7.27 7.59 15.51
N LEU A 366 -7.88 6.68 16.26
CA LEU A 366 -7.47 5.27 16.34
C LEU A 366 -8.06 4.49 15.18
N LYS A 367 -7.30 3.55 14.62
CA LYS A 367 -7.78 2.67 13.55
C LYS A 367 -8.85 1.69 14.03
N GLN A 368 -8.71 1.16 15.25
CA GLN A 368 -9.67 0.22 15.82
C GLN A 368 -10.91 0.96 16.33
N ARG A 369 -12.09 0.37 16.09
CA ARG A 369 -13.33 0.83 16.73
C ARG A 369 -13.29 0.50 18.22
N GLU A 370 -14.09 1.20 19.01
CA GLU A 370 -14.13 1.05 20.48
C GLU A 370 -14.31 -0.41 20.94
N GLU A 371 -15.29 -1.13 20.39
CA GLU A 371 -15.52 -2.55 20.73
C GLU A 371 -14.34 -3.47 20.37
N GLU A 372 -13.66 -3.19 19.25
CA GLU A 372 -12.50 -3.96 18.81
C GLU A 372 -11.28 -3.66 19.69
N ALA A 373 -11.10 -2.39 20.04
CA ALA A 373 -10.04 -1.93 20.92
C ALA A 373 -10.19 -2.50 22.34
N LEU A 374 -11.40 -2.55 22.90
CA LEU A 374 -11.67 -3.18 24.20
C LEU A 374 -11.35 -4.68 24.18
N LYS A 375 -11.70 -5.39 23.11
CA LYS A 375 -11.34 -6.81 22.93
C LYS A 375 -9.83 -7.01 22.80
N LEU A 376 -9.15 -6.07 22.16
CA LEU A 376 -7.72 -6.17 21.86
C LEU A 376 -6.85 -5.82 23.08
N TRP A 377 -7.15 -4.71 23.75
CA TRP A 377 -6.31 -4.15 24.82
C TRP A 377 -6.82 -4.51 26.23
N GLY A 378 -8.04 -5.00 26.37
CA GLY A 378 -8.64 -5.29 27.66
C GLY A 378 -8.72 -4.05 28.55
N GLU A 379 -8.74 -4.24 29.87
CA GLU A 379 -8.80 -3.16 30.88
C GLU A 379 -7.53 -3.18 31.75
N PRO A 380 -6.41 -2.57 31.32
CA PRO A 380 -5.19 -2.57 32.11
C PRO A 380 -5.37 -1.76 33.40
N LYS A 381 -5.08 -2.35 34.57
CA LYS A 381 -5.26 -1.70 35.89
C LYS A 381 -3.94 -1.37 36.56
N THR A 382 -2.85 -1.95 36.08
CA THR A 382 -1.50 -1.73 36.57
C THR A 382 -0.54 -1.41 35.43
N PHE A 383 0.59 -0.80 35.75
CA PHE A 383 1.65 -0.57 34.76
C PHE A 383 2.17 -1.88 34.14
N ASP A 384 2.19 -2.97 34.91
CA ASP A 384 2.59 -4.30 34.40
C ASP A 384 1.63 -4.81 33.32
N ASP A 385 0.32 -4.55 33.46
CA ASP A 385 -0.66 -4.89 32.42
C ASP A 385 -0.35 -4.15 31.10
N ILE A 386 -0.01 -2.85 31.18
CA ILE A 386 0.39 -2.04 30.02
C ILE A 386 1.69 -2.58 29.42
N ALA A 387 2.73 -2.79 30.23
CA ALA A 387 4.01 -3.33 29.76
C ALA A 387 3.83 -4.72 29.09
N GLN A 388 2.93 -5.54 29.62
CA GLN A 388 2.60 -6.84 29.05
C GLN A 388 1.90 -6.73 27.69
N LEU A 389 1.01 -5.76 27.48
CA LEU A 389 0.39 -5.49 26.17
C LEU A 389 1.46 -5.15 25.11
N PHE A 390 2.38 -4.25 25.43
CA PHE A 390 3.46 -3.87 24.53
C PHE A 390 4.39 -5.05 24.22
N SER A 391 4.76 -5.81 25.26
CA SER A 391 5.56 -7.03 25.09
C SER A 391 4.84 -8.07 24.21
N LYS A 392 3.51 -8.26 24.38
CA LYS A 392 2.72 -9.16 23.52
C LYS A 392 2.70 -8.66 22.07
N PHE A 393 2.61 -7.35 21.84
CA PHE A 393 2.68 -6.76 20.51
C PHE A 393 4.01 -7.08 19.83
N CYS A 394 5.15 -6.77 20.45
CA CYS A 394 6.49 -7.05 19.89
C CYS A 394 6.68 -8.54 19.56
N LEU A 395 6.11 -9.44 20.38
CA LEU A 395 6.15 -10.90 20.17
C LEU A 395 5.09 -11.43 19.18
N LYS A 396 4.39 -10.55 18.45
CA LYS A 396 3.32 -10.89 17.49
C LYS A 396 2.14 -11.66 18.11
N LYS A 397 1.94 -11.53 19.42
CA LYS A 397 0.80 -12.08 20.17
C LYS A 397 -0.35 -11.09 20.32
N LEU A 398 -0.14 -9.84 19.90
CA LEU A 398 -1.14 -8.78 19.82
C LEU A 398 -1.04 -8.14 18.43
N SER A 399 -2.17 -7.84 17.79
CA SER A 399 -2.20 -7.39 16.40
C SER A 399 -1.96 -5.89 16.22
N ALA A 400 -2.25 -5.06 17.22
CA ALA A 400 -2.08 -3.61 17.14
C ALA A 400 -1.93 -2.96 18.52
N LEU A 401 -1.35 -1.76 18.53
CA LEU A 401 -1.29 -0.80 19.63
C LEU A 401 -1.82 0.55 19.12
N PRO A 402 -2.17 1.51 20.00
CA PRO A 402 -2.68 2.82 19.59
C PRO A 402 -1.80 3.56 18.57
N TRP A 403 -0.47 3.37 18.64
CA TRP A 403 0.51 4.00 17.75
C TRP A 403 0.80 3.22 16.46
N SER A 404 0.20 2.04 16.26
CA SER A 404 0.47 1.19 15.10
C SER A 404 -0.79 0.74 14.40
N ASP A 405 -0.98 1.25 13.18
CA ASP A 405 -2.10 0.87 12.31
C ASP A 405 -1.87 -0.49 11.62
N GLN A 406 -0.68 -1.06 11.75
CA GLN A 406 -0.26 -2.29 11.10
C GLN A 406 0.30 -3.30 12.11
N PRO A 407 0.25 -4.61 11.81
CA PRO A 407 0.97 -5.61 12.59
C PRO A 407 2.47 -5.36 12.58
N VAL A 408 3.18 -5.88 13.58
CA VAL A 408 4.64 -5.80 13.68
C VAL A 408 5.31 -6.26 12.38
N SER A 409 6.20 -5.42 11.87
CA SER A 409 6.89 -5.62 10.60
C SER A 409 7.74 -6.90 10.59
N GLY A 410 8.21 -7.30 9.40
CA GLY A 410 9.13 -8.42 9.24
C GLY A 410 10.45 -8.20 9.96
N GLU A 411 11.03 -7.00 9.82
CA GLU A 411 12.35 -6.63 10.40
C GLU A 411 12.35 -6.62 11.93
N THR A 412 11.28 -6.16 12.58
CA THR A 412 11.19 -6.11 14.06
C THR A 412 11.32 -7.50 14.69
N SER A 413 11.04 -8.57 13.94
CA SER A 413 11.25 -9.95 14.44
C SER A 413 12.71 -10.25 14.82
N ALA A 414 13.68 -9.49 14.27
CA ALA A 414 15.09 -9.63 14.60
C ALA A 414 15.45 -9.15 16.01
N ILE A 415 14.62 -8.28 16.61
CA ILE A 415 14.86 -7.64 17.92
C ILE A 415 13.64 -7.78 18.86
N ALA A 416 12.69 -8.67 18.53
CA ALA A 416 11.43 -8.79 19.25
C ALA A 416 11.60 -9.20 20.73
N THR A 417 12.61 -10.02 21.02
CA THR A 417 12.90 -10.48 22.38
C THR A 417 13.43 -9.33 23.24
N GLU A 418 14.41 -8.60 22.72
CA GLU A 418 15.01 -7.42 23.37
C GLU A 418 13.96 -6.34 23.59
N LEU A 419 13.12 -6.05 22.59
CA LEU A 419 11.98 -5.14 22.71
C LEU A 419 11.02 -5.61 23.82
N SER A 420 10.63 -6.88 23.85
CA SER A 420 9.76 -7.43 24.90
C SER A 420 10.35 -7.23 26.30
N GLN A 421 11.66 -7.42 26.46
CA GLN A 421 12.35 -7.25 27.73
C GLN A 421 12.37 -5.79 28.18
N ILE A 422 12.76 -4.85 27.31
CA ILE A 422 12.80 -3.43 27.70
C ILE A 422 11.41 -2.85 27.97
N ASN A 423 10.37 -3.33 27.28
CA ASN A 423 8.98 -2.96 27.60
C ASN A 423 8.60 -3.38 29.02
N ARG A 424 9.00 -4.58 29.46
CA ARG A 424 8.78 -5.05 30.84
C ARG A 424 9.60 -4.28 31.88
N LEU A 425 10.72 -3.68 31.49
CA LEU A 425 11.50 -2.78 32.34
C LEU A 425 10.91 -1.36 32.42
N GLY A 426 9.89 -1.06 31.61
CA GLY A 426 9.14 0.20 31.64
C GLY A 426 9.47 1.19 30.52
N PHE A 427 10.17 0.73 29.47
CA PHE A 427 10.41 1.50 28.25
C PHE A 427 9.35 1.12 27.20
N LEU A 428 8.22 1.81 27.19
CA LEU A 428 7.05 1.46 26.39
C LEU A 428 7.26 1.83 24.91
N THR A 429 7.79 0.90 24.11
CA THR A 429 8.23 1.15 22.73
C THR A 429 7.06 1.29 21.75
N ILE A 430 7.07 2.36 20.96
CA ILE A 430 6.07 2.63 19.92
C ILE A 430 6.63 2.55 18.50
N ASN A 431 7.96 2.61 18.34
CA ASN A 431 8.64 2.47 17.06
C ASN A 431 10.06 1.90 17.24
N SER A 432 10.56 1.17 16.25
CA SER A 432 11.88 0.53 16.30
C SER A 432 12.33 0.04 14.93
N GLN A 433 13.64 0.08 14.66
CA GLN A 433 14.28 -0.71 13.60
C GLN A 433 15.61 -1.30 14.09
N PRO A 434 15.98 -2.51 13.64
CA PRO A 434 17.28 -3.11 13.97
C PRO A 434 18.42 -2.43 13.20
N ALA A 435 19.67 -2.66 13.64
CA ALA A 435 20.82 -2.30 12.81
C ALA A 435 21.00 -3.34 11.69
N VAL A 436 21.31 -2.86 10.48
CA VAL A 436 21.57 -3.68 9.30
C VAL A 436 22.86 -3.20 8.65
N ASN A 437 23.80 -4.11 8.46
CA ASN A 437 25.11 -3.84 7.89
C ASN A 437 25.24 -4.49 6.52
N GLY A 438 24.63 -3.88 5.50
CA GLY A 438 24.77 -4.31 4.10
C GLY A 438 24.02 -5.60 3.77
N ALA A 439 22.73 -5.67 4.09
CA ALA A 439 21.89 -6.76 3.60
C ALA A 439 21.66 -6.59 2.08
N PRO A 440 21.54 -7.68 1.31
CA PRO A 440 21.13 -7.60 -0.10
C PRO A 440 19.81 -6.83 -0.26
N SER A 441 19.66 -6.07 -1.34
CA SER A 441 18.44 -5.30 -1.59
C SER A 441 17.19 -6.15 -1.83
N ASP A 442 17.35 -7.44 -2.12
CA ASP A 442 16.31 -8.44 -2.24
C ASP A 442 16.11 -9.30 -0.98
N ASP A 443 16.76 -8.95 0.14
CA ASP A 443 16.60 -9.65 1.41
C ASP A 443 15.11 -9.69 1.83
N PRO A 444 14.58 -10.85 2.23
CA PRO A 444 13.15 -11.00 2.51
C PRO A 444 12.66 -10.17 3.70
N LYS A 445 13.54 -9.78 4.62
CA LYS A 445 13.21 -9.00 5.82
C LYS A 445 13.52 -7.52 5.61
N PHE A 446 14.72 -7.20 5.14
CA PHE A 446 15.26 -5.84 5.11
C PHE A 446 15.29 -5.22 3.71
N GLY A 447 15.18 -6.04 2.66
CA GLY A 447 15.36 -5.62 1.27
C GLY A 447 14.32 -4.59 0.81
N TRP A 448 14.82 -3.60 0.06
CA TRP A 448 14.06 -2.59 -0.68
C TRP A 448 14.96 -2.00 -1.78
N GLY A 449 14.33 -1.34 -2.75
CA GLY A 449 15.02 -0.69 -3.86
C GLY A 449 15.39 -1.63 -5.01
N PRO A 450 16.18 -1.15 -5.99
CA PRO A 450 16.64 -1.95 -7.12
C PRO A 450 17.39 -3.22 -6.73
N SER A 451 17.38 -4.23 -7.60
CA SER A 451 18.16 -5.46 -7.42
C SER A 451 19.68 -5.21 -7.36
N ASP A 452 20.41 -6.21 -6.86
CA ASP A 452 21.88 -6.26 -6.86
C ASP A 452 22.55 -5.13 -6.07
N GLY A 453 21.81 -4.51 -5.15
CA GLY A 453 22.29 -3.48 -4.23
C GLY A 453 22.42 -3.97 -2.80
N TYR A 454 22.77 -3.05 -1.91
CA TYR A 454 22.87 -3.28 -0.46
C TYR A 454 22.13 -2.22 0.32
N VAL A 455 21.44 -2.63 1.38
CA VAL A 455 20.69 -1.78 2.29
C VAL A 455 21.29 -1.80 3.69
N TYR A 456 21.17 -0.66 4.38
CA TYR A 456 21.78 -0.41 5.67
C TYR A 456 20.79 0.30 6.60
N GLN A 457 20.89 0.01 7.89
CA GLN A 457 20.07 0.63 8.93
C GLN A 457 20.92 0.88 10.19
N LYS A 458 20.76 2.05 10.81
CA LYS A 458 21.16 2.27 12.21
C LYS A 458 20.07 1.73 13.13
N ALA A 459 20.44 1.18 14.28
CA ALA A 459 19.44 0.80 15.26
C ALA A 459 18.72 2.05 15.80
N TYR A 460 17.40 1.92 15.97
CA TYR A 460 16.52 3.00 16.44
C TYR A 460 15.49 2.44 17.42
N LEU A 461 15.22 3.19 18.49
CA LEU A 461 14.15 2.93 19.45
C LEU A 461 13.39 4.22 19.75
N GLU A 462 12.07 4.12 19.86
CA GLU A 462 11.20 5.20 20.28
C GLU A 462 10.19 4.70 21.32
N PHE A 463 10.06 5.38 22.45
CA PHE A 463 9.32 4.87 23.59
C PHE A 463 8.84 5.96 24.55
N PHE A 464 7.79 5.65 25.31
CA PHE A 464 7.40 6.41 26.49
C PHE A 464 8.10 5.85 27.74
N VAL A 465 8.53 6.75 28.63
CA VAL A 465 9.20 6.38 29.89
C VAL A 465 8.86 7.37 31.01
N ASN A 466 8.83 6.89 32.25
CA ASN A 466 8.62 7.75 33.41
C ASN A 466 9.89 8.57 33.76
N PRO A 467 9.75 9.69 34.48
CA PRO A 467 10.87 10.61 34.74
C PRO A 467 12.03 9.98 35.54
N GLU A 468 11.73 9.15 36.55
CA GLU A 468 12.75 8.53 37.40
C GLU A 468 13.63 7.55 36.60
N LEU A 469 13.01 6.70 35.79
CA LEU A 469 13.71 5.74 34.93
C LEU A 469 14.45 6.44 33.79
N LEU A 470 13.91 7.55 33.27
CA LEU A 470 14.55 8.35 32.23
C LEU A 470 15.91 8.89 32.67
N GLU A 471 16.01 9.50 33.86
CA GLU A 471 17.29 10.09 34.30
C GLU A 471 18.37 9.01 34.48
N ILE A 472 18.00 7.81 34.93
CA ILE A 472 18.92 6.67 34.99
C ILE A 472 19.36 6.29 33.56
N LEU A 473 18.41 6.17 32.62
CA LEU A 473 18.73 5.82 31.23
C LEU A 473 19.65 6.85 30.57
N ILE A 474 19.40 8.15 30.76
CA ILE A 474 20.23 9.20 30.17
C ILE A 474 21.67 9.11 30.67
N SER A 475 21.87 8.81 31.96
CA SER A 475 23.23 8.62 32.49
C SER A 475 23.97 7.44 31.84
N GLU A 476 23.26 6.39 31.41
CA GLU A 476 23.85 5.27 30.68
C GLU A 476 24.08 5.61 29.20
N LEU A 477 23.16 6.34 28.57
CA LEU A 477 23.28 6.75 27.16
C LEU A 477 24.45 7.72 26.95
N GLU A 478 24.66 8.67 27.87
CA GLU A 478 25.75 9.65 27.79
C GLU A 478 27.14 9.02 27.97
N MET A 479 27.25 7.79 28.48
CA MET A 479 28.53 7.05 28.54
C MET A 479 29.00 6.55 27.17
N ASP A 480 28.09 6.42 26.19
CA ASP A 480 28.42 6.00 24.84
C ASP A 480 28.30 7.16 23.85
N THR A 481 29.46 7.65 23.40
CA THR A 481 29.56 8.74 22.40
C THR A 481 28.89 8.44 21.07
N LYS A 482 28.53 7.18 20.78
CA LYS A 482 27.83 6.76 19.56
C LYS A 482 26.31 6.85 19.69
N MET A 483 25.77 7.09 20.88
CA MET A 483 24.34 7.26 21.10
C MET A 483 23.89 8.69 20.81
N THR A 484 22.79 8.84 20.08
CA THR A 484 22.09 10.11 19.92
C THR A 484 20.66 9.94 20.40
N TYR A 485 20.13 10.90 21.16
CA TYR A 485 18.75 10.85 21.63
C TYR A 485 18.05 12.21 21.56
N TYR A 486 16.72 12.16 21.49
CA TYR A 486 15.85 13.30 21.77
C TYR A 486 14.82 12.88 22.82
N VAL A 487 14.59 13.75 23.79
CA VAL A 487 13.62 13.59 24.88
C VAL A 487 12.68 14.78 24.81
N ILE A 488 11.38 14.53 24.80
CA ILE A 488 10.37 15.59 24.81
C ILE A 488 9.21 15.24 25.74
N ASN A 489 8.71 16.23 26.47
CA ASN A 489 7.48 16.08 27.24
C ASN A 489 6.25 16.57 26.46
N LYS A 490 5.07 16.40 27.06
CA LYS A 490 3.79 16.83 26.48
C LYS A 490 3.76 18.35 26.20
N GLN A 491 4.40 19.15 27.04
CA GLN A 491 4.48 20.61 26.93
C GLN A 491 5.38 21.06 25.77
N GLY A 492 6.29 20.21 25.29
CA GLY A 492 7.21 20.50 24.20
C GLY A 492 8.64 20.85 24.62
N ASP A 493 9.00 20.62 25.88
CA ASP A 493 10.36 20.84 26.37
C ASP A 493 11.29 19.76 25.81
N LEU A 494 12.14 20.13 24.85
CA LEU A 494 13.06 19.22 24.15
C LEU A 494 14.46 19.22 24.80
N ARG A 495 14.98 18.02 25.14
CA ARG A 495 16.37 17.77 25.57
C ARG A 495 17.03 16.78 24.60
N THR A 496 18.27 17.05 24.18
CA THR A 496 19.02 16.19 23.26
C THR A 496 20.52 16.30 23.49
N ASN A 497 21.26 15.23 23.16
CA ASN A 497 22.73 15.26 23.05
C ASN A 497 23.20 15.42 21.58
N SER A 498 22.28 15.60 20.64
CA SER A 498 22.62 15.85 19.24
C SER A 498 23.13 17.28 19.06
N HIS A 499 24.36 17.41 18.58
CA HIS A 499 24.99 18.71 18.30
C HIS A 499 24.91 19.12 16.82
N SER A 500 24.32 18.28 15.97
CA SER A 500 24.17 18.54 14.53
C SER A 500 22.84 19.23 14.24
N GLU A 501 22.88 20.31 13.46
CA GLU A 501 21.67 20.94 12.90
C GLU A 501 21.06 20.13 11.74
N GLY A 502 21.85 19.24 11.12
CA GLY A 502 21.41 18.38 10.02
C GLY A 502 20.73 17.08 10.47
N PRO A 503 19.85 16.50 9.64
CA PRO A 503 19.13 15.26 9.94
C PRO A 503 20.08 14.05 10.03
N ASN A 504 19.79 13.13 10.94
CA ASN A 504 20.52 11.88 11.07
C ASN A 504 19.89 10.81 10.15
N ALA A 505 20.60 10.40 9.09
CA ALA A 505 20.17 9.30 8.24
C ALA A 505 20.27 7.97 9.00
N VAL A 506 19.14 7.25 9.06
CA VAL A 506 19.04 5.96 9.78
C VAL A 506 18.76 4.77 8.88
N THR A 507 18.33 4.99 7.63
CA THR A 507 18.20 3.93 6.61
C THR A 507 18.70 4.46 5.28
N TRP A 508 19.57 3.70 4.61
CA TRP A 508 20.09 4.04 3.29
C TRP A 508 20.40 2.81 2.45
N GLY A 509 20.53 3.00 1.14
CA GLY A 509 20.83 1.96 0.18
C GLY A 509 21.82 2.43 -0.89
N VAL A 510 22.66 1.49 -1.32
CA VAL A 510 23.65 1.67 -2.39
C VAL A 510 23.30 0.68 -3.50
N PHE A 511 23.04 1.18 -4.70
CA PHE A 511 22.52 0.38 -5.81
C PHE A 511 23.38 0.57 -7.07
N PRO A 512 23.57 -0.46 -7.90
CA PRO A 512 24.31 -0.34 -9.16
C PRO A 512 23.72 0.75 -10.06
N GLY A 513 24.59 1.62 -10.58
CA GLY A 513 24.19 2.68 -11.52
C GLY A 513 23.30 3.78 -10.94
N LYS A 514 23.19 3.91 -9.61
CA LYS A 514 22.43 4.97 -8.94
C LYS A 514 23.24 5.68 -7.85
N GLU A 515 22.85 6.91 -7.54
CA GLU A 515 23.30 7.61 -6.33
C GLU A 515 22.76 6.93 -5.06
N ILE A 516 23.38 7.23 -3.92
CA ILE A 516 22.93 6.74 -2.61
C ILE A 516 21.54 7.27 -2.31
N ILE A 517 20.64 6.37 -1.89
CA ILE A 517 19.28 6.73 -1.47
C ILE A 517 19.22 6.62 0.05
N GLN A 518 18.78 7.68 0.73
CA GLN A 518 18.70 7.76 2.21
C GLN A 518 17.27 8.06 2.68
N PRO A 519 16.34 7.09 2.56
CA PRO A 519 14.91 7.38 2.63
C PRO A 519 14.32 7.59 4.02
N THR A 520 15.10 7.34 5.07
CA THR A 520 14.62 7.46 6.45
C THR A 520 15.61 8.24 7.31
N ILE A 521 15.10 9.26 8.00
CA ILE A 521 15.89 10.15 8.84
C ILE A 521 15.27 10.32 10.24
N VAL A 522 16.08 10.85 11.16
CA VAL A 522 15.68 11.34 12.48
C VAL A 522 16.14 12.78 12.63
N GLU A 523 15.22 13.67 13.01
CA GLU A 523 15.51 15.09 13.24
C GLU A 523 14.51 15.73 14.22
N ALA A 524 14.92 16.84 14.85
CA ALA A 524 14.22 17.44 15.99
C ALA A 524 12.85 18.03 15.68
N ILE A 525 12.69 18.71 14.54
CA ILE A 525 11.49 19.48 14.19
C ILE A 525 10.32 18.54 13.86
N SER A 526 10.56 17.52 13.06
CA SER A 526 9.60 16.43 12.81
C SER A 526 9.25 15.68 14.09
N PHE A 527 10.21 15.49 15.01
CA PHE A 527 9.94 14.84 16.29
C PHE A 527 9.02 15.70 17.17
N MET A 528 9.25 17.02 17.20
CA MET A 528 8.36 17.97 17.88
C MET A 528 6.96 17.98 17.25
N ALA A 529 6.84 17.91 15.93
CA ALA A 529 5.54 17.87 15.25
C ALA A 529 4.80 16.53 15.48
N TRP A 530 5.54 15.42 15.58
CA TRP A 530 5.01 14.09 15.88
C TRP A 530 4.50 13.97 17.32
N LYS A 531 5.15 14.62 18.29
CA LYS A 531 4.84 14.49 19.72
C LYS A 531 3.34 14.66 20.00
N ASP A 532 2.70 15.64 19.37
CA ASP A 532 1.31 16.00 19.65
C ASP A 532 0.37 14.86 19.25
N GLU A 533 0.64 14.23 18.11
CA GLU A 533 -0.10 13.04 17.70
C GLU A 533 0.21 11.85 18.60
N ALA A 534 1.49 11.63 18.97
CA ALA A 534 1.88 10.54 19.84
C ALA A 534 1.17 10.59 21.20
N TYR A 535 1.13 11.76 21.85
CA TYR A 535 0.43 11.93 23.12
C TYR A 535 -1.10 11.86 22.96
N GLU A 536 -1.66 12.47 21.92
CA GLU A 536 -3.11 12.43 21.68
C GLU A 536 -3.61 11.01 21.41
N LEU A 537 -2.84 10.15 20.73
CA LEU A 537 -3.17 8.72 20.56
C LEU A 537 -3.32 7.99 21.91
N GLY A 538 -2.44 8.30 22.87
CA GLY A 538 -2.55 7.77 24.22
C GLY A 538 -3.78 8.29 24.97
N VAL A 539 -4.13 9.57 24.78
CA VAL A 539 -5.36 10.16 25.32
C VAL A 539 -6.61 9.53 24.69
N LYS A 540 -6.63 9.29 23.37
CA LYS A 540 -7.71 8.56 22.69
C LYS A 540 -7.85 7.14 23.23
N TRP A 541 -6.73 6.45 23.48
CA TRP A 541 -6.76 5.13 24.11
C TRP A 541 -7.38 5.18 25.51
N ALA A 542 -6.99 6.15 26.34
CA ALA A 542 -7.60 6.33 27.67
C ALA A 542 -9.12 6.57 27.60
N ASN A 543 -9.57 7.34 26.60
CA ASN A 543 -10.97 7.74 26.43
C ASN A 543 -11.89 6.63 25.91
N ILE A 544 -11.35 5.45 25.53
CA ILE A 544 -12.16 4.24 25.27
C ILE A 544 -12.80 3.71 26.55
N TYR A 545 -12.19 3.98 27.70
CA TYR A 545 -12.66 3.49 28.98
C TYR A 545 -13.55 4.51 29.68
N GLU A 546 -14.45 4.03 30.54
CA GLU A 546 -15.33 4.90 31.33
C GLU A 546 -14.53 5.92 32.17
N THR A 547 -15.10 7.11 32.36
CA THR A 547 -14.46 8.26 33.02
C THR A 547 -13.90 7.94 34.41
N THR A 548 -14.59 7.10 35.17
CA THR A 548 -14.21 6.73 36.54
C THR A 548 -13.41 5.43 36.62
N SER A 549 -13.06 4.81 35.49
CA SER A 549 -12.38 3.52 35.48
C SER A 549 -10.91 3.65 35.93
N PRO A 550 -10.37 2.66 36.66
CA PRO A 550 -8.94 2.61 36.97
C PRO A 550 -8.06 2.61 35.71
N SER A 551 -8.51 1.98 34.63
CA SER A 551 -7.78 1.89 33.36
C SER A 551 -7.60 3.25 32.71
N ARG A 552 -8.68 4.06 32.63
CA ARG A 552 -8.59 5.42 32.10
C ARG A 552 -7.62 6.26 32.90
N LYS A 553 -7.75 6.23 34.23
CA LYS A 553 -6.89 6.99 35.13
C LYS A 553 -5.42 6.62 34.92
N LEU A 554 -5.11 5.31 34.90
CA LEU A 554 -3.75 4.83 34.69
C LEU A 554 -3.15 5.32 33.36
N ILE A 555 -3.88 5.21 32.25
CA ILE A 555 -3.37 5.60 30.93
C ILE A 555 -3.25 7.12 30.82
N MET A 556 -4.19 7.87 31.39
CA MET A 556 -4.10 9.34 31.41
C MET A 556 -2.90 9.80 32.25
N ASP A 557 -2.73 9.25 33.45
CA ASP A 557 -1.58 9.53 34.33
C ASP A 557 -0.26 9.18 33.63
N LEU A 558 -0.22 8.07 32.88
CA LEU A 558 0.94 7.69 32.06
C LEU A 558 1.25 8.77 31.00
N MET A 559 0.25 9.22 30.24
CA MET A 559 0.45 10.21 29.17
C MET A 559 0.73 11.62 29.69
N ASP A 560 0.26 11.98 30.88
CA ASP A 560 0.51 13.29 31.48
C ASP A 560 1.92 13.41 32.08
N ASN A 561 2.49 12.29 32.56
CA ASN A 561 3.74 12.29 33.32
C ASN A 561 4.93 11.65 32.61
N SER A 562 4.72 10.95 31.49
CA SER A 562 5.81 10.31 30.74
C SER A 562 6.46 11.24 29.73
N TYR A 563 7.72 10.94 29.42
CA TYR A 563 8.47 11.56 28.32
C TYR A 563 8.44 10.64 27.10
N LEU A 564 8.32 11.24 25.92
CA LEU A 564 8.57 10.58 24.65
C LEU A 564 10.05 10.71 24.30
N VAL A 565 10.70 9.58 24.01
CA VAL A 565 12.13 9.52 23.75
C VAL A 565 12.40 8.76 22.47
N ASN A 566 13.31 9.26 21.64
CA ASN A 566 13.91 8.47 20.57
C ASN A 566 15.43 8.36 20.75
N VAL A 567 16.00 7.20 20.41
CA VAL A 567 17.42 6.86 20.54
C VAL A 567 17.91 6.22 19.25
N VAL A 568 19.06 6.67 18.76
CA VAL A 568 19.79 6.10 17.61
C VAL A 568 21.18 5.67 18.07
N HIS A 569 21.57 4.43 17.76
CA HIS A 569 22.96 4.00 17.87
C HIS A 569 23.67 4.16 16.52
N ASN A 570 24.68 5.04 16.46
CA ASN A 570 25.28 5.44 15.18
C ASN A 570 26.24 4.41 14.58
N ASP A 571 26.74 3.46 15.38
CA ASP A 571 27.55 2.35 14.88
C ASP A 571 26.64 1.18 14.47
N PHE A 572 26.18 1.24 13.22
CA PHE A 572 25.29 0.27 12.59
C PHE A 572 25.90 -1.15 12.45
N LYS A 573 27.19 -1.33 12.76
CA LYS A 573 27.84 -2.64 12.75
C LYS A 573 27.57 -3.42 14.03
N ASP A 574 27.33 -2.72 15.14
CA ASP A 574 26.95 -3.34 16.40
C ASP A 574 25.44 -3.42 16.51
N THR A 575 24.92 -4.64 16.35
CA THR A 575 23.48 -4.90 16.28
C THR A 575 22.79 -4.92 17.64
N LYS A 576 23.54 -4.93 18.75
CA LYS A 576 22.99 -5.09 20.10
C LYS A 576 23.29 -3.93 21.03
N ALA A 577 24.31 -3.13 20.74
CA ALA A 577 24.72 -2.00 21.59
C ALA A 577 23.57 -1.07 22.00
N ILE A 578 22.57 -0.84 21.13
CA ILE A 578 21.41 0.01 21.48
C ILE A 578 20.66 -0.44 22.72
N PHE A 579 20.63 -1.74 23.04
CA PHE A 579 19.84 -2.27 24.15
C PHE A 579 20.58 -2.29 25.49
N GLU A 580 21.91 -2.26 25.49
CA GLU A 580 22.69 -2.38 26.74
C GLU A 580 22.36 -1.31 27.79
N PRO A 581 22.23 -0.01 27.43
CA PRO A 581 21.85 1.04 28.38
C PRO A 581 20.48 0.79 29.02
N PHE A 582 19.55 0.22 28.27
CA PHE A 582 18.19 -0.06 28.74
C PHE A 582 18.17 -1.17 29.80
N PHE A 583 18.92 -2.24 29.59
CA PHE A 583 19.02 -3.32 30.58
C PHE A 583 19.67 -2.83 31.88
N LYS A 584 20.79 -2.09 31.78
CA LYS A 584 21.47 -1.50 32.95
C LYS A 584 20.55 -0.54 33.71
N ALA A 585 19.87 0.35 33.00
CA ALA A 585 18.97 1.32 33.61
C ALA A 585 17.76 0.65 34.29
N GLY A 586 17.16 -0.35 33.64
CA GLY A 586 16.04 -1.12 34.20
C GLY A 586 16.43 -1.89 35.46
N GLU A 587 17.60 -2.53 35.49
CA GLU A 587 18.11 -3.23 36.68
C GLU A 587 18.39 -2.26 37.85
N LYS A 588 19.01 -1.10 37.56
CA LYS A 588 19.26 -0.04 38.55
C LYS A 588 17.95 0.49 39.14
N TYR A 589 16.95 0.71 38.29
CA TYR A 589 15.65 1.21 38.71
C TYR A 589 14.84 0.20 39.53
N ALA A 590 14.84 -1.08 39.13
CA ALA A 590 14.24 -2.15 39.92
C ALA A 590 14.89 -2.24 41.31
N SER A 591 16.23 -2.13 41.36
CA SER A 591 17.00 -2.15 42.60
C SER A 591 16.71 -0.95 43.51
N SER A 592 16.53 0.26 42.95
CA SER A 592 16.21 1.46 43.74
C SER A 592 14.81 1.37 44.36
N ARG A 593 13.82 0.87 43.61
CA ARG A 593 12.47 0.65 44.14
C ARG A 593 12.39 -0.46 45.17
N ALA A 594 13.12 -1.55 45.00
CA ALA A 594 13.21 -2.60 46.01
C ALA A 594 13.78 -2.08 47.34
N LYS A 595 14.80 -1.22 47.29
CA LYS A 595 15.37 -0.57 48.48
C LYS A 595 14.40 0.41 49.15
N ALA A 596 13.69 1.23 48.37
CA ALA A 596 12.70 2.18 48.88
C ALA A 596 11.54 1.47 49.60
N ASN A 597 11.07 0.35 49.06
CA ASN A 597 10.04 -0.48 49.70
C ASN A 597 10.56 -1.23 50.94
N GLY A 598 11.84 -1.63 50.96
CA GLY A 598 12.47 -2.27 52.12
C GLY A 598 12.76 -1.32 53.30
N SER A 599 12.99 -0.04 53.04
CA SER A 599 13.20 0.97 54.10
C SER A 599 11.92 1.39 54.84
N ALA A 600 10.73 1.10 54.31
CA ALA A 600 9.47 1.45 54.96
C ALA A 600 9.10 0.52 56.14
N GLN A 601 9.78 -0.62 56.33
CA GLN A 601 9.49 -1.59 57.40
C GLN A 601 10.42 -1.51 58.63
N THR A 602 11.38 -0.57 58.70
CA THR A 602 12.41 -0.55 59.76
C THR A 602 12.40 0.65 60.71
N ASN A 603 11.38 1.52 60.67
CA ASN A 603 11.22 2.63 61.62
C ASN A 603 9.96 2.50 62.50
N GLY A 604 9.87 1.39 63.23
CA GLY A 604 8.76 1.13 64.14
C GLY A 604 9.13 0.21 65.30
N ASN A 605 10.14 0.58 66.09
CA ASN A 605 10.24 0.28 67.51
C ASN A 605 11.57 0.82 68.06
N LEU A 606 11.52 1.96 68.75
CA LEU A 606 12.45 2.35 69.80
C LEU A 606 11.80 3.50 70.60
N ASN A 607 10.94 3.14 71.55
CA ASN A 607 10.92 3.58 72.95
C ASN A 607 9.57 3.25 73.60
#